data_AF-A0A3B8JTY7-F1
#
_entry.id   AF-A0A3B8JTY7-F1
#
_cell.length_a   1.000
_cell.length_b   1.000
_cell.length_c   1.000
_cell.angle_alpha   90.00
_cell.angle_beta   90.00
_cell.angle_gamma   90.00
#
_symmetry.space_group_name_H-M   'P 1'
#
loop_
_entity.id
_entity.type
_entity.pdbx_description
1 polymer ?
#
loop_
_entity_poly.entity_id
_entity_poly.type
_entity_poly.pdbx_seq_one_letter_code
_entity_poly.pdbx_strand_id
1 'polypeptide(L)'
;MTMTEVTTQVENSPLVLHLQPIINLTDDQFFEFCQLNRDLRIERAATGELLIMPPTGTETGGRNFRLNGQLYNWIEQDGTGVGFDSSTGFMLPNGAERSPDAAWVKLERWNALTPKQQKKFAPICPEFVVELRSASDNLEPLKTKMQEYIDNGAL
;
A
#
# COMPACT_ATOMS: atom_id res chain seq x y z
N MET A 1 -39.53 4.15 13.45
CA MET A 1 -38.52 5.11 12.98
C MET A 1 -37.97 4.59 11.66
N THR A 2 -38.34 5.21 10.55
CA THR A 2 -37.69 4.99 9.26
C THR A 2 -36.31 5.61 9.33
N MET A 3 -35.26 4.79 9.33
CA MET A 3 -33.90 5.29 9.16
C MET A 3 -33.77 5.76 7.72
N THR A 4 -33.63 7.08 7.56
CA THR A 4 -33.22 7.66 6.28
C THR A 4 -31.80 7.20 6.03
N GLU A 5 -31.60 6.27 5.09
CA GLU A 5 -30.27 5.91 4.61
C GLU A 5 -29.67 7.15 3.94
N VAL A 6 -28.74 7.80 4.65
CA VAL A 6 -27.89 8.82 4.05
C VAL A 6 -26.89 8.07 3.17
N THR A 7 -27.27 7.83 1.91
CA THR A 7 -26.39 7.33 0.87
C THR A 7 -25.56 8.48 0.31
N THR A 8 -24.67 9.04 1.14
CA THR A 8 -23.55 9.80 0.61
C THR A 8 -22.63 8.80 -0.08
N GLN A 9 -22.73 8.70 -1.41
CA GLN A 9 -21.70 8.09 -2.25
C GLN A 9 -20.45 8.98 -2.16
N VAL A 10 -19.68 8.80 -1.09
CA VAL A 10 -18.35 9.38 -0.99
C VAL A 10 -17.44 8.47 -1.79
N GLU A 11 -17.03 8.92 -2.97
CA GLU A 11 -15.95 8.25 -3.70
C GLU A 11 -14.73 8.16 -2.80
N ASN A 12 -14.16 6.96 -2.71
CA ASN A 12 -13.03 6.67 -1.84
C ASN A 12 -11.72 7.09 -2.52
N SER A 13 -11.66 8.35 -2.93
CA SER A 13 -10.50 8.93 -3.61
C SER A 13 -9.51 9.48 -2.57
N PRO A 14 -8.20 9.34 -2.79
CA PRO A 14 -7.21 9.91 -1.89
C PRO A 14 -7.32 11.43 -1.86
N LEU A 15 -7.04 12.03 -0.71
CA LEU A 15 -6.64 13.44 -0.66
C LEU A 15 -5.23 13.56 -1.22
N VAL A 16 -5.06 14.39 -2.25
CA VAL A 16 -3.77 14.57 -2.93
C VAL A 16 -3.12 15.88 -2.49
N LEU A 17 -1.87 15.79 -2.02
CA LEU A 17 -1.06 16.96 -1.64
C LEU A 17 0.08 17.13 -2.65
N HIS A 18 0.13 18.30 -3.28
CA HIS A 18 1.21 18.69 -4.19
C HIS A 18 2.27 19.48 -3.40
N LEU A 19 3.44 18.87 -3.21
CA LEU A 19 4.54 19.47 -2.45
C LEU A 19 5.54 20.21 -3.35
N GLN A 20 5.73 19.74 -4.58
CA GLN A 20 6.72 20.28 -5.51
C GLN A 20 6.27 21.60 -6.16
N PRO A 21 7.21 22.51 -6.46
CA PRO A 21 8.65 22.43 -6.18
C PRO A 21 9.04 22.94 -4.79
N ILE A 22 8.07 23.26 -3.92
CA ILE A 22 8.28 24.00 -2.67
C ILE A 22 8.95 23.12 -1.61
N ILE A 23 8.48 21.87 -1.48
CA ILE A 23 8.95 20.90 -0.49
C ILE A 23 9.36 19.63 -1.24
N ASN A 24 10.61 19.20 -1.05
CA ASN A 24 11.13 17.93 -1.56
C ASN A 24 11.61 17.07 -0.39
N LEU A 25 10.86 16.01 -0.07
CA LEU A 25 11.22 15.08 1.00
C LEU A 25 12.15 14.00 0.47
N THR A 26 13.24 13.73 1.18
CA THR A 26 14.00 12.48 0.98
C THR A 26 13.19 11.28 1.46
N ASP A 27 13.56 10.07 1.06
CA ASP A 27 12.87 8.84 1.48
C ASP A 27 12.89 8.68 3.01
N ASP A 28 14.02 9.03 3.64
CA ASP A 28 14.15 9.00 5.10
C ASP A 28 13.22 10.03 5.78
N GLN A 29 13.05 11.23 5.19
CA GLN A 29 12.13 12.25 5.68
C GLN A 29 10.66 11.88 5.43
N PHE A 30 10.34 11.27 4.29
CA PHE A 30 8.99 10.82 4.00
C PHE A 30 8.57 9.67 4.94
N PHE A 31 9.47 8.71 5.19
CA PHE A 31 9.22 7.68 6.20
C PHE A 31 8.94 8.30 7.57
N GLU A 32 9.78 9.24 8.03
CA GLU A 32 9.57 9.92 9.31
C GLU A 32 8.25 10.72 9.35
N PHE A 33 7.91 11.41 8.25
CA PHE A 33 6.64 12.09 8.10
C PHE A 33 5.46 11.12 8.27
N CYS A 34 5.53 9.92 7.68
CA CYS A 34 4.51 8.89 7.87
C CYS A 34 4.45 8.42 9.33
N GLN A 35 5.59 8.25 10.02
CA GLN A 35 5.62 7.84 11.43
C GLN A 35 5.01 8.90 12.36
N LEU A 36 5.24 10.19 12.08
CA LEU A 36 4.64 11.29 12.83
C LEU A 36 3.12 11.39 12.61
N ASN A 37 2.63 10.94 11.45
CA ASN A 37 1.23 10.95 11.06
C ASN A 37 0.66 9.54 10.96
N ARG A 38 1.04 8.64 11.88
CA ARG A 38 0.72 7.20 11.85
C ARG A 38 -0.77 6.84 11.82
N ASP A 39 -1.64 7.80 12.14
CA ASP A 39 -3.09 7.62 12.07
C ASP A 39 -3.61 7.69 10.62
N LEU A 40 -2.75 8.08 9.66
CA LEU A 40 -3.04 8.20 8.24
C LEU A 40 -2.30 7.12 7.44
N ARG A 41 -2.93 6.61 6.39
CA ARG A 41 -2.26 5.81 5.35
C ARG A 41 -1.80 6.76 4.25
N ILE A 42 -0.49 6.99 4.19
CA ILE A 42 0.14 7.95 3.29
C ILE A 42 1.02 7.22 2.29
N GLU A 43 0.79 7.45 1.00
CA GLU A 43 1.62 6.97 -0.10
C GLU A 43 2.27 8.16 -0.83
N ARG A 44 3.35 7.90 -1.57
CA ARG A 44 3.99 8.89 -2.45
C ARG A 44 3.98 8.38 -3.88
N ALA A 45 3.40 9.14 -4.81
CA ALA A 45 3.48 8.81 -6.23
C ALA A 45 4.89 9.01 -6.77
N ALA A 46 5.23 8.35 -7.89
CA ALA A 46 6.50 8.56 -8.59
C ALA A 46 6.72 10.02 -9.04
N THR A 47 5.63 10.77 -9.23
CA THR A 47 5.61 12.20 -9.56
C THR A 47 5.80 13.11 -8.33
N GLY A 48 5.79 12.55 -7.12
CA GLY A 48 6.11 13.23 -5.85
C GLY A 48 4.90 13.72 -5.05
N GLU A 49 3.67 13.57 -5.54
CA GLU A 49 2.46 13.85 -4.76
C GLU A 49 2.31 12.89 -3.59
N LEU A 50 1.81 13.39 -2.46
CA LEU A 50 1.40 12.55 -1.35
C LEU A 50 -0.09 12.23 -1.47
N LEU A 51 -0.43 10.96 -1.33
CA LEU A 51 -1.80 10.47 -1.35
C LEU A 51 -2.17 10.01 0.06
N ILE A 52 -3.16 10.66 0.65
CA ILE A 52 -3.70 10.29 1.97
C ILE A 52 -4.97 9.48 1.73
N MET A 53 -4.90 8.19 2.02
CA MET A 53 -6.01 7.26 1.85
C MET A 53 -6.97 7.36 3.05
N PRO A 54 -8.28 7.42 2.82
CA PRO A 54 -9.26 7.34 3.91
C PRO A 54 -9.20 5.96 4.59
N PRO A 55 -9.67 5.86 5.85
CA PRO A 55 -9.71 4.59 6.56
C PRO A 55 -10.67 3.61 5.89
N THR A 56 -10.27 2.34 5.87
CA THR A 56 -11.06 1.25 5.29
C THR A 56 -12.30 0.94 6.13
N GLY A 57 -13.47 0.84 5.49
CA GLY A 57 -14.71 0.39 6.14
C GLY A 57 -14.65 -1.05 6.63
N THR A 58 -15.49 -1.40 7.62
CA THR A 58 -15.43 -2.70 8.32
C THR A 58 -15.67 -3.92 7.40
N GLU A 59 -16.54 -3.80 6.40
CA GLU A 59 -16.78 -4.89 5.44
C GLU A 59 -15.53 -5.19 4.60
N THR A 60 -14.94 -4.16 3.99
CA THR A 60 -13.69 -4.28 3.22
C THR A 60 -12.56 -4.78 4.11
N GLY A 61 -12.44 -4.27 5.34
CA GLY A 61 -11.47 -4.74 6.32
C GLY A 61 -11.63 -6.24 6.65
N GLY A 62 -12.87 -6.71 6.84
CA GLY A 62 -13.15 -8.12 7.09
C GLY A 62 -12.86 -9.03 5.88
N ARG A 63 -12.98 -8.51 4.65
CA ARG A 63 -12.55 -9.20 3.43
C ARG A 63 -11.02 -9.26 3.34
N ASN A 64 -10.33 -8.15 3.63
CA ASN A 64 -8.87 -8.11 3.62
C ASN A 64 -8.27 -9.03 4.68
N PHE A 65 -8.89 -9.12 5.87
CA PHE A 65 -8.46 -10.05 6.90
C PHE A 65 -8.50 -11.52 6.45
N ARG A 66 -9.58 -11.94 5.76
CA ARG A 66 -9.68 -13.30 5.20
C ARG A 66 -8.69 -13.53 4.06
N LEU A 67 -8.40 -12.50 3.28
CA LEU A 67 -7.39 -12.56 2.23
C LEU A 67 -6.00 -12.78 2.82
N ASN A 68 -5.63 -11.98 3.82
CA ASN A 68 -4.37 -12.12 4.55
C ASN A 68 -4.24 -13.49 5.23
N GLY A 69 -5.32 -14.04 5.81
CA GLY A 69 -5.30 -15.38 6.39
C GLY A 69 -5.02 -16.48 5.36
N GLN A 70 -5.58 -16.38 4.15
CA GLN A 70 -5.30 -17.33 3.07
C GLN A 70 -3.88 -17.18 2.55
N LEU A 71 -3.43 -15.94 2.34
CA LEU A 71 -2.06 -15.67 1.89
C LEU A 71 -1.04 -16.18 2.91
N TYR A 72 -1.23 -15.89 4.20
CA TYR A 72 -0.38 -16.40 5.28
C TYR A 72 -0.27 -17.92 5.27
N ASN A 73 -1.41 -18.64 5.19
CA ASN A 73 -1.39 -20.10 5.15
C ASN A 73 -0.61 -20.65 3.94
N TRP A 74 -0.74 -20.00 2.78
CA TRP A 74 0.04 -20.37 1.59
C TRP A 74 1.54 -20.09 1.80
N ILE A 75 1.90 -18.93 2.36
CA ILE A 75 3.29 -18.55 2.62
C ILE A 75 3.97 -19.54 3.56
N GLU A 76 3.32 -19.91 4.66
CA GLU A 76 3.86 -20.86 5.62
C GLU A 76 4.03 -22.26 5.00
N GLN A 77 3.13 -22.65 4.09
CA GLN A 77 3.22 -23.92 3.37
C GLN A 77 4.33 -23.92 2.32
N ASP A 78 4.45 -22.83 1.56
CA ASP A 78 5.44 -22.66 0.49
C ASP A 78 6.85 -22.45 1.03
N GLY A 79 6.99 -21.67 2.10
CA GLY A 79 8.25 -21.45 2.82
C GLY A 79 9.31 -20.65 2.04
N THR A 80 8.99 -20.09 0.88
CA THR A 80 9.99 -19.41 0.03
C THR A 80 10.00 -17.89 0.15
N GLY A 81 9.14 -17.31 0.99
CA GLY A 81 9.06 -15.85 1.16
C GLY A 81 8.40 -15.38 2.44
N VAL A 82 8.15 -14.08 2.51
CA VAL A 82 7.58 -13.37 3.65
C VAL A 82 6.41 -12.51 3.19
N GLY A 83 5.34 -12.50 4.00
CA GLY A 83 4.12 -11.74 3.74
C GLY A 83 4.06 -10.43 4.52
N PHE A 84 3.33 -9.46 3.98
CA PHE A 84 3.13 -8.15 4.57
C PHE A 84 1.67 -7.71 4.45
N ASP A 85 1.18 -6.99 5.45
CA ASP A 85 -0.18 -6.50 5.53
C ASP A 85 -0.39 -5.13 4.85
N SER A 86 -1.63 -4.63 4.89
CA SER A 86 -2.06 -3.38 4.26
C SER A 86 -1.45 -2.10 4.81
N SER A 87 -0.63 -2.18 5.85
CA SER A 87 0.04 -1.02 6.47
C SER A 87 1.52 -0.92 6.13
N THR A 88 2.05 -1.95 5.46
CA THR A 88 3.47 -2.00 5.11
C THR A 88 3.74 -1.18 3.85
N GLY A 89 4.76 -0.32 3.88
CA GLY A 89 5.18 0.47 2.73
C GLY A 89 6.42 -0.11 2.02
N PHE A 90 6.46 0.08 0.69
CA PHE A 90 7.54 -0.34 -0.19
C PHE A 90 7.95 0.81 -1.11
N MET A 91 9.24 1.00 -1.30
CA MET A 91 9.77 1.96 -2.27
C MET A 91 10.07 1.23 -3.59
N LEU A 92 9.31 1.57 -4.62
CA LEU A 92 9.38 0.99 -5.95
C LEU A 92 10.55 1.59 -6.76
N PRO A 93 11.10 0.85 -7.75
CA PRO A 93 12.17 1.35 -8.64
C PRO A 93 11.88 2.70 -9.33
N ASN A 94 10.62 3.00 -9.64
CA ASN A 94 10.22 4.28 -10.24
C ASN A 94 10.18 5.46 -9.25
N GLY A 95 10.51 5.23 -7.96
CA GLY A 95 10.51 6.24 -6.91
C GLY A 95 9.18 6.41 -6.18
N ALA A 96 8.12 5.70 -6.57
CA ALA A 96 6.88 5.67 -5.80
C ALA A 96 7.07 4.90 -4.48
N GLU A 97 6.35 5.31 -3.44
CA GLU A 97 6.20 4.53 -2.21
C GLU A 97 4.74 4.14 -2.03
N ARG A 98 4.50 2.84 -2.05
CA ARG A 98 3.16 2.25 -2.04
C ARG A 98 2.97 1.31 -0.88
N SER A 99 1.73 1.18 -0.45
CA SER A 99 1.32 0.21 0.57
C SER A 99 0.18 -0.63 -0.02
N PRO A 100 0.45 -1.79 -0.63
CA PRO A 100 -0.59 -2.68 -1.15
C PRO A 100 -1.41 -3.28 -0.01
N ASP A 101 -2.61 -3.80 -0.27
CA ASP A 101 -3.46 -4.39 0.77
C ASP A 101 -2.97 -5.74 1.30
N ALA A 102 -2.18 -6.45 0.49
CA ALA A 102 -1.31 -7.56 0.89
C ALA A 102 -0.12 -7.66 -0.07
N ALA A 103 1.03 -8.09 0.43
CA ALA A 103 2.21 -8.32 -0.40
C ALA A 103 2.99 -9.56 0.04
N TRP A 104 3.72 -10.14 -0.90
CA TRP A 104 4.69 -11.20 -0.64
C TRP A 104 6.00 -10.92 -1.38
N VAL A 105 7.09 -11.17 -0.68
CA VAL A 105 8.47 -10.99 -1.19
C VAL A 105 9.22 -12.30 -1.01
N LYS A 106 9.97 -12.70 -2.04
CA LYS A 106 10.84 -13.88 -1.95
C LYS A 106 11.90 -13.70 -0.86
N LEU A 107 12.11 -14.74 -0.05
CA LEU A 107 12.94 -14.68 1.16
C LEU A 107 14.39 -14.30 0.85
N GLU A 108 14.91 -14.75 -0.29
CA GLU A 108 16.23 -14.40 -0.80
C GLU A 108 16.40 -12.89 -1.00
N ARG A 109 15.42 -12.22 -1.63
CA ARG A 109 15.46 -10.77 -1.86
C ARG A 109 15.26 -10.00 -0.56
N TRP A 110 14.38 -10.48 0.32
CA TRP A 110 14.17 -9.87 1.63
C TRP A 110 15.45 -9.92 2.48
N ASN A 111 16.12 -11.07 2.53
CA ASN A 111 17.36 -11.26 3.29
C ASN A 111 18.57 -10.53 2.69
N ALA A 112 18.51 -10.15 1.41
CA ALA A 112 19.53 -9.30 0.79
C ALA A 112 19.45 -7.83 1.25
N LEU A 113 18.33 -7.40 1.84
CA LEU A 113 18.19 -6.07 2.40
C LEU A 113 19.00 -5.93 3.69
N THR A 114 19.56 -4.74 3.90
CA THR A 114 20.20 -4.41 5.18
C THR A 114 19.15 -4.35 6.31
N PRO A 115 19.56 -4.56 7.58
CA PRO A 115 18.66 -4.40 8.73
C PRO A 115 18.04 -3.00 8.84
N LYS A 116 18.69 -1.95 8.30
CA LYS A 116 18.11 -0.59 8.26
C LYS A 116 16.98 -0.51 7.24
N GLN A 117 17.14 -1.11 6.06
CA GLN A 117 16.14 -1.13 5.00
C GLN A 117 14.90 -1.94 5.42
N GLN A 118 15.09 -3.09 6.08
CA GLN A 118 13.98 -3.93 6.57
C GLN A 118 13.12 -3.26 7.66
N LYS A 119 13.63 -2.22 8.33
CA LYS A 119 12.92 -1.48 9.40
C LYS A 119 12.19 -0.22 8.90
N LYS A 120 12.25 0.07 7.61
CA LYS A 120 11.61 1.23 6.97
C LYS A 120 10.73 0.75 5.81
N PHE A 121 10.30 1.67 4.94
CA PHE A 121 9.80 1.28 3.63
C PHE A 121 10.94 0.62 2.85
N ALA A 122 10.78 -0.68 2.60
CA ALA A 122 11.82 -1.47 2.00
C ALA A 122 12.00 -1.07 0.53
N PRO A 123 13.24 -0.86 0.04
CA PRO A 123 13.53 -0.47 -1.33
C PRO A 123 13.44 -1.68 -2.27
N ILE A 124 12.23 -2.24 -2.38
CA ILE A 124 11.94 -3.47 -3.10
C ILE A 124 10.49 -3.44 -3.60
N CYS A 125 10.27 -3.76 -4.87
CA CYS A 125 8.93 -4.12 -5.36
C CYS A 125 8.64 -5.58 -4.97
N PRO A 126 7.53 -5.86 -4.26
CA PRO A 126 7.10 -7.25 -4.02
C PRO A 126 6.81 -7.98 -5.32
N GLU A 127 7.12 -9.28 -5.37
CA GLU A 127 6.77 -10.13 -6.51
C GLU A 127 5.27 -10.36 -6.61
N PHE A 128 4.56 -10.43 -5.48
CA PHE A 128 3.13 -10.62 -5.46
C PHE A 128 2.48 -9.51 -4.64
N VAL A 129 1.50 -8.83 -5.24
CA VAL A 129 0.76 -7.73 -4.64
C VAL A 129 -0.73 -7.94 -4.82
N VAL A 130 -1.50 -7.53 -3.83
CA VAL A 130 -2.95 -7.52 -3.89
C VAL A 130 -3.46 -6.14 -3.55
N GLU A 131 -4.41 -5.67 -4.34
CA GLU A 131 -5.22 -4.50 -4.07
C GLU A 131 -6.69 -4.92 -3.99
N LEU A 132 -7.32 -4.70 -2.85
CA LEU A 132 -8.70 -5.11 -2.60
C LEU A 132 -9.64 -3.94 -2.86
N ARG A 133 -10.32 -4.00 -4.01
CA ARG A 133 -11.33 -3.02 -4.38
C ARG A 133 -12.49 -2.98 -3.37
N SER A 134 -12.73 -1.83 -2.76
CA SER A 134 -13.93 -1.53 -1.98
C SER A 134 -15.14 -1.22 -2.88
N ALA A 135 -16.35 -1.25 -2.31
CA ALA A 135 -17.57 -0.96 -3.08
C ALA A 135 -17.61 0.48 -3.64
N SER A 136 -16.95 1.42 -2.97
CA SER A 136 -16.87 2.85 -3.35
C SER A 136 -15.63 3.19 -4.18
N ASP A 137 -14.77 2.21 -4.46
CA ASP A 137 -13.54 2.44 -5.23
C ASP A 137 -13.80 2.44 -6.74
N ASN A 138 -13.20 3.43 -7.40
CA ASN A 138 -13.10 3.49 -8.85
C ASN A 138 -12.11 2.44 -9.36
N LEU A 139 -12.52 1.67 -10.38
CA LEU A 139 -11.73 0.53 -10.89
C LEU A 139 -10.47 0.97 -11.65
N GLU A 140 -10.55 2.05 -12.42
CA GLU A 140 -9.45 2.49 -13.28
C GLU A 140 -8.21 2.94 -12.49
N PRO A 141 -8.32 3.75 -11.42
CA PRO A 141 -7.17 4.04 -10.55
C PRO A 141 -6.50 2.77 -10.00
N LEU A 142 -7.30 1.75 -9.63
CA LEU A 142 -6.78 0.48 -9.12
C LEU A 142 -6.00 -0.28 -10.20
N LYS A 143 -6.53 -0.35 -11.43
CA LYS A 143 -5.82 -0.97 -12.56
C LYS A 143 -4.51 -0.25 -12.88
N THR A 144 -4.51 1.09 -12.85
CA THR A 144 -3.29 1.88 -13.03
C THR A 144 -2.26 1.55 -11.95
N LYS A 145 -2.69 1.42 -10.69
CA LYS A 145 -1.81 1.01 -9.58
C LYS A 145 -1.26 -0.41 -9.77
N MET A 146 -2.09 -1.35 -10.21
CA MET A 146 -1.65 -2.71 -10.54
C MET A 146 -0.64 -2.72 -11.70
N GLN A 147 -0.86 -1.91 -12.73
CA GLN A 147 0.11 -1.77 -13.83
C GLN A 147 1.42 -1.15 -13.34
N GLU A 148 1.37 -0.15 -12.45
CA GLU A 148 2.57 0.42 -11.83
C GLU A 148 3.39 -0.66 -11.09
N TYR A 149 2.75 -1.54 -10.32
CA TYR A 149 3.48 -2.64 -9.68
C TYR A 149 4.14 -3.59 -10.69
N ILE A 150 3.43 -3.97 -11.76
CA ILE A 150 3.96 -4.84 -12.82
C ILE A 150 5.16 -4.19 -13.50
N ASP A 151 5.06 -2.91 -13.85
CA ASP A 151 6.15 -2.13 -14.48
C ASP A 151 7.38 -2.02 -13.56
N ASN A 152 7.19 -2.20 -12.25
CA ASN A 152 8.22 -2.17 -11.23
C ASN A 152 8.72 -3.56 -10.79
N GLY A 153 8.21 -4.65 -11.39
CA GLY A 153 8.72 -6.01 -11.21
C GLY A 153 7.84 -6.95 -10.38
N ALA A 154 6.57 -6.60 -10.11
CA ALA A 154 5.58 -7.58 -9.65
C ALA A 154 5.25 -8.58 -10.78
N LEU A 155 4.90 -9.81 -10.42
CA LEU A 155 4.69 -10.96 -11.32
C LEU A 155 3.21 -11.32 -11.49
#